data_AF-A0A7V8V7K1-F1
#
_entry.id   AF-A0A7V8V7K1-F1
#
_cell.length_a   1.000
_cell.length_b   1.000
_cell.length_c   1.000
_cell.angle_alpha   90.00
_cell.angle_beta   90.00
_cell.angle_gamma   90.00
#
_symmetry.space_group_name_H-M   'P 1'
#
loop_
_entity.id
_entity.type
_entity.pdbx_description
1 polymer ?
#
loop_
_entity_poly.entity_id
_entity_poly.type
_entity_poly.pdbx_seq_one_letter_code
_entity_poly.pdbx_strand_id
1 'polypeptide(L)'
;MLLRYLVSNFLQQQGQTVVRDFVSQQLAEHNAEEVAPEDIPQPDVVVLFALGVESAGFKESLDSPTPVKMEKRTVTVGKLGDRVVGIVETGVGRKTAGAVARDVIDIIRPKWIVSAGFAGGLVSDLKRGHVVMANCVGDLDGNDISIPLNLTTEQVEATQGLASGKLLTVDRIIRTVEEKRELGEKHTAVAVDMETLAIAQACQEKETKLISVRIISDTVDQPLPKDLEKLMSQKTTSGMLGAAAATIFNRPGSIKDMWNLNTMANKASDKLASFLGGVLPQLDSVVRDDNEN
;
A
#
# COMPACT_ATOMS: atom_id res chain seq x y z
N MET A 1 -25.86 35.34 -4.24
CA MET A 1 -25.65 35.37 -2.77
C MET A 1 -25.74 33.98 -2.13
N LEU A 2 -26.69 33.13 -2.54
CA LEU A 2 -26.85 31.75 -2.02
C LEU A 2 -25.60 30.85 -2.17
N LEU A 3 -24.90 30.94 -3.31
CA LEU A 3 -23.72 30.11 -3.60
C LEU A 3 -22.50 30.47 -2.72
N ARG A 4 -22.32 31.76 -2.40
CA ARG A 4 -21.26 32.19 -1.46
C ARG A 4 -21.53 31.72 -0.03
N TYR A 5 -22.80 31.69 0.38
CA TYR A 5 -23.19 31.19 1.70
C TYR A 5 -23.01 29.67 1.82
N LEU A 6 -23.38 28.91 0.77
CA LEU A 6 -23.19 27.45 0.73
C LEU A 6 -21.71 27.06 0.73
N VAL A 7 -20.86 27.77 -0.02
CA VAL A 7 -19.40 27.54 -0.03
C VAL A 7 -18.76 27.92 1.31
N SER A 8 -19.22 29.00 1.96
CA SER A 8 -18.75 29.39 3.29
C SER A 8 -19.13 28.37 4.37
N ASN A 9 -20.37 27.87 4.36
CA ASN A 9 -20.81 26.84 5.31
C ASN A 9 -20.14 25.49 5.03
N PHE A 10 -19.90 25.13 3.76
CA PHE A 10 -19.18 23.92 3.39
C PHE A 10 -17.70 23.97 3.82
N LEU A 11 -17.04 25.12 3.66
CA LEU A 11 -15.67 25.35 4.15
C LEU A 11 -15.60 25.39 5.68
N GLN A 12 -16.62 25.90 6.38
CA GLN A 12 -16.69 25.84 7.83
C GLN A 12 -16.96 24.42 8.35
N GLN A 13 -17.81 23.64 7.67
CA GLN A 13 -18.04 22.24 8.01
C GLN A 13 -16.80 21.38 7.75
N GLN A 14 -16.14 21.55 6.60
CA GLN A 14 -14.87 20.85 6.35
C GLN A 14 -13.74 21.34 7.25
N GLY A 15 -13.68 22.62 7.58
CA GLY A 15 -12.74 23.15 8.57
C GLY A 15 -12.95 22.53 9.95
N GLN A 16 -14.20 22.34 10.37
CA GLN A 16 -14.51 21.66 11.63
C GLN A 16 -14.23 20.16 11.58
N THR A 17 -14.48 19.47 10.46
CA THR A 17 -14.14 18.05 10.29
C THR A 17 -12.63 17.85 10.22
N VAL A 18 -11.89 18.66 9.46
CA VAL A 18 -10.42 18.58 9.37
C VAL A 18 -9.76 18.96 10.68
N VAL A 19 -10.26 19.97 11.40
CA VAL A 19 -9.77 20.32 12.74
C VAL A 19 -10.14 19.22 13.74
N ARG A 20 -11.33 18.63 13.66
CA ARG A 20 -11.74 17.53 14.53
C ARG A 20 -10.96 16.26 14.23
N ASP A 21 -10.70 15.94 12.98
CA ASP A 21 -9.90 14.79 12.54
C ASP A 21 -8.43 15.01 12.92
N PHE A 22 -7.88 16.22 12.70
CA PHE A 22 -6.53 16.58 13.16
C PHE A 22 -6.41 16.56 14.68
N VAL A 23 -7.41 17.06 15.41
CA VAL A 23 -7.46 17.00 16.88
C VAL A 23 -7.69 15.57 17.34
N SER A 24 -8.46 14.73 16.62
CA SER A 24 -8.69 13.33 16.96
C SER A 24 -7.46 12.47 16.64
N GLN A 25 -6.72 12.80 15.59
CA GLN A 25 -5.44 12.19 15.21
C GLN A 25 -4.35 12.62 16.19
N GLN A 26 -4.30 13.91 16.56
CA GLN A 26 -3.40 14.39 17.62
C GLN A 26 -3.78 13.86 19.00
N LEU A 27 -5.07 13.71 19.32
CA LEU A 27 -5.53 13.11 20.58
C LEU A 27 -5.28 11.61 20.59
N ALA A 28 -5.37 10.90 19.46
CA ALA A 28 -4.97 9.50 19.34
C ALA A 28 -3.43 9.34 19.43
N GLU A 29 -2.67 10.30 18.92
CA GLU A 29 -1.20 10.38 19.08
C GLU A 29 -0.78 10.78 20.51
N HIS A 30 -1.57 11.61 21.21
CA HIS A 30 -1.34 12.02 22.61
C HIS A 30 -1.85 11.01 23.64
N ASN A 31 -2.92 10.26 23.32
CA ASN A 31 -3.51 9.24 24.18
C ASN A 31 -3.06 7.81 23.82
N ALA A 32 -2.07 7.65 22.94
CA ALA A 32 -1.38 6.38 22.81
C ALA A 32 -0.67 6.12 24.14
N GLU A 33 -1.26 5.29 25.00
CA GLU A 33 -0.62 4.80 26.21
C GLU A 33 0.77 4.26 25.82
N GLU A 34 1.81 4.68 26.54
CA GLU A 34 3.12 4.03 26.47
C GLU A 34 2.96 2.61 27.02
N VAL A 35 2.55 1.69 26.14
CA VAL A 35 2.56 0.26 26.43
C VAL A 35 4.01 -0.14 26.63
N ALA A 36 4.32 -0.76 27.78
CA ALA A 36 5.66 -1.24 28.07
C ALA A 36 6.12 -2.18 26.93
N PRO A 37 7.41 -2.13 26.51
CA PRO A 37 7.93 -2.93 25.40
C PRO A 37 7.62 -4.44 25.51
N GLU A 38 7.58 -4.97 26.73
CA GLU A 38 7.27 -6.37 27.06
C GLU A 38 5.79 -6.77 26.92
N ASP A 39 4.84 -5.84 26.91
CA ASP A 39 3.39 -6.11 26.89
C ASP A 39 2.79 -6.01 25.47
N ILE A 40 3.59 -5.64 24.47
CA ILE A 40 3.17 -5.56 23.08
C ILE A 40 3.18 -6.97 22.48
N PRO A 41 2.04 -7.49 21.99
CA PRO A 41 2.03 -8.76 21.27
C PRO A 41 2.99 -8.68 20.08
N GLN A 42 4.04 -9.49 20.06
CA GLN A 42 5.02 -9.48 18.98
C GLN A 42 4.37 -10.06 17.72
N PRO A 43 4.18 -9.27 16.65
CA PRO A 43 3.53 -9.76 15.45
C PRO A 43 4.47 -10.68 14.67
N ASP A 44 4.03 -11.91 14.43
CA ASP A 44 4.72 -12.87 13.56
C ASP A 44 4.67 -12.44 12.09
N VAL A 45 3.73 -11.57 11.72
CA VAL A 45 3.55 -11.03 10.38
C VAL A 45 3.45 -9.51 10.45
N VAL A 46 4.24 -8.81 9.64
CA VAL A 46 4.10 -7.37 9.47
C VAL A 46 3.75 -7.02 8.03
N VAL A 47 2.64 -6.32 7.86
CA VAL A 47 2.15 -5.81 6.58
C VAL A 47 2.63 -4.37 6.40
N LEU A 48 3.36 -4.12 5.31
CA LEU A 48 3.88 -2.83 4.93
C LEU A 48 3.01 -2.23 3.83
N PHE A 49 2.49 -1.03 4.06
CA PHE A 49 1.75 -0.23 3.10
C PHE A 49 2.50 1.08 2.82
N ALA A 50 2.42 1.63 1.61
CA ALA A 50 3.05 2.92 1.34
C ALA A 50 2.24 4.09 1.95
N LEU A 51 0.91 3.98 1.92
CA LEU A 51 -0.01 5.05 2.30
C LEU A 51 -1.11 4.57 3.26
N GLY A 52 -1.57 5.48 4.13
CA GLY A 52 -2.68 5.22 5.04
C GLY A 52 -3.96 4.72 4.36
N VAL A 53 -4.30 5.28 3.19
CA VAL A 53 -5.47 4.83 2.39
C VAL A 53 -5.36 3.37 1.95
N GLU A 54 -4.16 2.84 1.74
CA GLU A 54 -3.98 1.43 1.38
C GLU A 54 -4.22 0.53 2.59
N SER A 55 -3.74 0.97 3.76
CA SER A 55 -3.86 0.22 5.02
C SER A 55 -5.23 0.32 5.70
N ALA A 56 -6.04 1.32 5.36
CA ALA A 56 -7.25 1.69 6.10
C ALA A 56 -8.23 0.53 6.27
N GLY A 57 -8.66 -0.10 5.16
CA GLY A 57 -9.58 -1.22 5.21
C GLY A 57 -9.00 -2.44 5.95
N PHE A 58 -7.68 -2.64 5.88
CA PHE A 58 -7.05 -3.76 6.57
C PHE A 58 -6.94 -3.51 8.08
N LYS A 59 -6.64 -2.29 8.52
CA LYS A 59 -6.69 -1.89 9.94
C LYS A 59 -8.08 -2.10 10.53
N GLU A 60 -9.13 -1.72 9.80
CA GLU A 60 -10.53 -1.92 10.22
C GLU A 60 -10.94 -3.39 10.33
N SER A 61 -10.25 -4.28 9.59
CA SER A 61 -10.52 -5.72 9.63
C SER A 61 -9.85 -6.47 10.80
N LEU A 62 -8.95 -5.82 11.54
CA LEU A 62 -8.26 -6.43 12.68
C LEU A 62 -9.10 -6.31 13.95
N ASP A 63 -9.00 -7.32 14.81
CA ASP A 63 -9.52 -7.27 16.17
C ASP A 63 -8.56 -6.47 17.07
N SER A 64 -9.12 -5.50 17.81
CA SER A 64 -8.41 -4.64 18.77
C SER A 64 -7.13 -3.97 18.22
N PRO A 65 -7.18 -3.29 17.05
CA PRO A 65 -6.02 -2.62 16.48
C PRO A 65 -5.55 -1.48 17.40
N THR A 66 -4.32 -1.59 17.88
CA THR A 66 -3.74 -0.66 18.86
C THR A 66 -2.47 -0.04 18.29
N PRO A 67 -2.34 1.29 18.26
CA PRO A 67 -1.10 1.94 17.87
C PRO A 67 -0.05 1.74 18.98
N VAL A 68 1.11 1.27 18.58
CA VAL A 68 2.27 1.02 19.45
C VAL A 68 3.42 1.88 18.96
N LYS A 69 3.96 2.70 19.85
CA LYS A 69 5.08 3.57 19.53
C LYS A 69 6.40 2.80 19.65
N MET A 70 7.17 2.82 18.57
CA MET A 70 8.55 2.34 18.53
C MET A 70 9.48 3.53 18.28
N GLU A 71 10.78 3.42 18.61
CA GLU A 71 11.74 4.55 18.63
C GLU A 71 11.61 5.52 17.45
N LYS A 72 11.38 5.00 16.23
CA LYS A 72 11.34 5.80 14.99
C LYS A 72 9.99 5.80 14.27
N ARG A 73 8.95 5.10 14.77
CA ARG A 73 7.66 4.93 14.08
C ARG A 73 6.57 4.36 14.96
N THR A 74 5.34 4.51 14.52
CA THR A 74 4.18 3.81 15.09
C THR A 74 3.89 2.55 14.29
N VAL A 75 3.62 1.45 14.99
CA VAL A 75 3.13 0.20 14.43
C VAL A 75 1.73 -0.02 14.94
N THR A 76 0.77 -0.30 14.07
CA THR A 76 -0.56 -0.73 14.52
C THR A 76 -0.54 -2.23 14.69
N VAL A 77 -0.76 -2.73 15.91
CA VAL A 77 -0.79 -4.17 16.21
C VAL A 77 -2.24 -4.58 16.47
N GLY A 78 -2.69 -5.65 15.84
CA GLY A 78 -4.02 -6.23 16.06
C GLY A 78 -4.01 -7.73 15.81
N LYS A 79 -5.18 -8.35 15.91
CA LYS A 79 -5.35 -9.77 15.60
C LYS A 79 -6.16 -9.98 14.34
N LEU A 80 -5.78 -10.98 13.56
CA LEU A 80 -6.56 -11.52 12.45
C LEU A 80 -6.82 -13.00 12.76
N GLY A 81 -7.99 -13.30 13.32
CA GLY A 81 -8.22 -14.58 14.00
C GLY A 81 -7.25 -14.74 15.16
N ASP A 82 -6.53 -15.87 15.22
CA ASP A 82 -5.54 -16.13 16.28
C ASP A 82 -4.16 -15.52 16.00
N ARG A 83 -3.95 -14.94 14.81
CA ARG A 83 -2.64 -14.44 14.38
C ARG A 83 -2.46 -12.97 14.77
N VAL A 84 -1.34 -12.66 15.43
CA VAL A 84 -0.93 -11.28 15.72
C VAL A 84 -0.30 -10.66 14.48
N VAL A 85 -0.84 -9.53 14.04
CA VAL A 85 -0.41 -8.84 12.81
C VAL A 85 -0.03 -7.39 13.14
N GLY A 86 1.13 -6.97 12.63
CA GLY A 86 1.58 -5.59 12.65
C GLY A 86 1.30 -4.90 11.31
N ILE A 87 0.94 -3.63 11.35
CA ILE A 87 0.77 -2.77 10.17
C ILE A 87 1.71 -1.58 10.30
N VAL A 88 2.49 -1.32 9.26
CA VAL A 88 3.39 -0.17 9.18
C VAL A 88 3.20 0.56 7.85
N GLU A 89 3.02 1.88 7.93
CA GLU A 89 3.02 2.76 6.77
C GLU A 89 4.45 3.22 6.49
N THR A 90 4.98 2.86 5.33
CA THR A 90 6.37 3.12 4.96
C THR A 90 6.60 4.51 4.40
N GLY A 91 5.55 5.15 3.87
CA GLY A 91 5.69 6.26 2.94
C GLY A 91 6.09 5.77 1.54
N VAL A 92 5.95 6.67 0.57
CA VAL A 92 6.15 6.39 -0.87
C VAL A 92 7.63 6.40 -1.25
N GLY A 93 8.00 5.46 -2.11
CA GLY A 93 9.29 5.35 -2.77
C GLY A 93 10.28 4.39 -2.11
N ARG A 94 11.13 3.78 -2.96
CA ARG A 94 12.14 2.77 -2.61
C ARG A 94 13.00 3.11 -1.38
N LYS A 95 13.51 4.35 -1.29
CA LYS A 95 14.40 4.75 -0.20
C LYS A 95 13.73 4.64 1.17
N THR A 96 12.51 5.14 1.29
CA THR A 96 11.79 5.13 2.57
C THR A 96 11.30 3.71 2.87
N ALA A 97 10.72 3.04 1.87
CA ALA A 97 10.23 1.67 2.00
C ALA A 97 11.31 0.67 2.46
N GLY A 98 12.48 0.68 1.82
CA GLY A 98 13.60 -0.20 2.20
C GLY A 98 14.15 0.12 3.60
N ALA A 99 14.27 1.40 3.97
CA ALA A 99 14.70 1.78 5.32
C ALA A 99 13.70 1.34 6.39
N VAL A 100 12.40 1.52 6.14
CA VAL A 100 11.35 1.09 7.06
C VAL A 100 11.34 -0.42 7.19
N ALA A 101 11.42 -1.17 6.08
CA ALA A 101 11.49 -2.62 6.10
C ALA A 101 12.66 -3.12 6.97
N ARG A 102 13.87 -2.57 6.79
CA ARG A 102 15.03 -2.94 7.63
C ARG A 102 14.78 -2.70 9.11
N ASP A 103 14.34 -1.51 9.53
CA ASP A 103 14.16 -1.30 10.97
C ASP A 103 12.95 -2.09 11.52
N VAL A 104 11.93 -2.40 10.70
CA VAL A 104 10.84 -3.30 11.11
C VAL A 104 11.41 -4.69 11.40
N ILE A 105 12.22 -5.23 10.49
CA ILE A 105 12.81 -6.55 10.66
C ILE A 105 13.76 -6.58 11.87
N ASP A 106 14.60 -5.56 12.04
CA ASP A 106 15.58 -5.52 13.12
C ASP A 106 14.95 -5.39 14.51
N ILE A 107 13.84 -4.64 14.63
CA ILE A 107 13.22 -4.38 15.94
C ILE A 107 12.12 -5.41 16.25
N ILE A 108 11.24 -5.71 15.29
CA ILE A 108 10.08 -6.59 15.51
C ILE A 108 10.45 -8.06 15.30
N ARG A 109 11.41 -8.35 14.41
CA ARG A 109 11.79 -9.71 13.99
C ARG A 109 10.59 -10.58 13.59
N PRO A 110 9.74 -10.10 12.65
CA PRO A 110 8.62 -10.90 12.18
C PRO A 110 9.13 -12.09 11.36
N LYS A 111 8.35 -13.18 11.33
CA LYS A 111 8.62 -14.31 10.42
C LYS A 111 8.34 -13.93 8.97
N TRP A 112 7.35 -13.07 8.76
CA TRP A 112 6.88 -12.65 7.44
C TRP A 112 6.79 -11.13 7.31
N ILE A 113 7.28 -10.61 6.19
CA ILE A 113 6.92 -9.31 5.66
C ILE A 113 5.91 -9.51 4.54
N VAL A 114 4.85 -8.71 4.55
CA VAL A 114 3.89 -8.64 3.45
C VAL A 114 3.94 -7.23 2.87
N SER A 115 4.45 -7.11 1.65
CA SER A 115 4.41 -5.86 0.91
C SER A 115 3.04 -5.73 0.24
N ALA A 116 2.17 -4.89 0.78
CA ALA A 116 0.81 -4.73 0.30
C ALA A 116 0.53 -3.29 -0.15
N GLY A 117 -0.31 -3.14 -1.18
CA GLY A 117 -0.75 -1.81 -1.60
C GLY A 117 -1.27 -1.78 -3.03
N PHE A 118 -1.29 -0.60 -3.62
CA PHE A 118 -1.76 -0.36 -4.96
C PHE A 118 -0.65 -0.59 -6.00
N ALA A 119 -1.05 -0.90 -7.22
CA ALA A 119 -0.16 -0.98 -8.37
C ALA A 119 -0.88 -0.58 -9.67
N GLY A 120 -0.13 -0.05 -10.63
CA GLY A 120 -0.59 0.15 -11.99
C GLY A 120 -0.49 -1.15 -12.79
N GLY A 121 -1.51 -1.49 -13.57
CA GLY A 121 -1.47 -2.62 -14.50
C GLY A 121 -0.65 -2.30 -15.74
N LEU A 122 0.18 -3.26 -16.18
CA LEU A 122 1.02 -3.15 -17.38
C LEU A 122 0.56 -4.07 -18.52
N VAL A 123 -0.44 -4.93 -18.28
CA VAL A 123 -1.02 -5.85 -19.27
C VAL A 123 -2.53 -5.68 -19.39
N SER A 124 -3.09 -6.02 -20.54
CA SER A 124 -4.52 -5.83 -20.89
C SER A 124 -5.49 -6.63 -20.02
N ASP A 125 -5.04 -7.79 -19.54
CA ASP A 125 -5.92 -8.75 -18.86
C ASP A 125 -6.17 -8.35 -17.39
N LEU A 126 -5.37 -7.41 -16.87
CA LEU A 126 -5.52 -6.86 -15.52
C LEU A 126 -6.50 -5.70 -15.50
N LYS A 127 -7.58 -5.89 -14.74
CA LYS A 127 -8.63 -4.88 -14.53
C LYS A 127 -8.49 -4.28 -13.14
N ARG A 128 -9.11 -3.12 -12.94
CA ARG A 128 -9.16 -2.48 -11.61
C ARG A 128 -9.74 -3.43 -10.57
N GLY A 129 -9.07 -3.51 -9.43
CA GLY A 129 -9.46 -4.38 -8.34
C GLY A 129 -9.09 -5.85 -8.53
N HIS A 130 -8.40 -6.23 -9.61
CA HIS A 130 -7.68 -7.49 -9.66
C HIS A 130 -6.50 -7.43 -8.67
N VAL A 131 -6.10 -8.59 -8.15
CA VAL A 131 -4.97 -8.76 -7.25
C VAL A 131 -3.82 -9.43 -8.00
N VAL A 132 -2.61 -8.95 -7.77
CA VAL A 132 -1.36 -9.52 -8.26
C VAL A 132 -0.55 -10.00 -7.05
N MET A 133 -0.26 -11.30 -7.02
CA MET A 133 0.75 -11.86 -6.12
C MET A 133 2.05 -12.08 -6.89
N ALA A 134 3.04 -11.23 -6.63
CA ALA A 134 4.27 -11.22 -7.43
C ALA A 134 5.16 -12.42 -7.11
N ASN A 135 5.56 -13.18 -8.14
CA ASN A 135 6.55 -14.26 -8.04
C ASN A 135 7.99 -13.78 -8.33
N CYS A 136 8.10 -12.55 -8.83
CA CYS A 136 9.34 -11.85 -9.12
C CYS A 136 9.08 -10.35 -8.95
N VAL A 137 10.05 -9.63 -8.39
CA VAL A 137 10.04 -8.18 -8.32
C VAL A 137 11.33 -7.67 -8.94
N GLY A 138 11.28 -6.58 -9.71
CA GLY A 138 12.50 -6.04 -10.32
C GLY A 138 12.41 -4.59 -10.73
N ASP A 139 13.48 -4.02 -11.27
CA ASP A 139 13.54 -2.63 -11.72
C ASP A 139 13.89 -2.46 -13.20
N LEU A 140 14.08 -1.21 -13.61
CA LEU A 140 14.42 -0.83 -14.98
C LEU A 140 15.83 -1.26 -15.40
N ASP A 141 16.71 -1.55 -14.43
CA ASP A 141 18.10 -1.96 -14.67
C ASP A 141 18.24 -3.48 -14.73
N GLY A 142 17.15 -4.23 -14.50
CA GLY A 142 17.13 -5.68 -14.55
C GLY A 142 17.55 -6.35 -13.24
N ASN A 143 17.56 -5.61 -12.13
CA ASN A 143 17.76 -6.20 -10.81
C ASN A 143 16.48 -6.94 -10.41
N ASP A 144 16.50 -8.26 -10.45
CA ASP A 144 15.33 -9.11 -10.18
C ASP A 144 15.54 -9.94 -8.90
N ILE A 145 14.50 -10.02 -8.08
CA ILE A 145 14.41 -10.90 -6.90
C ILE A 145 13.20 -11.81 -7.08
N SER A 146 13.43 -13.13 -7.05
CA SER A 146 12.35 -14.10 -7.05
C SER A 146 11.70 -14.18 -5.66
N ILE A 147 10.37 -14.27 -5.63
CA ILE A 147 9.58 -14.52 -4.44
C ILE A 147 8.98 -15.93 -4.59
N PRO A 148 9.40 -16.92 -3.79
CA PRO A 148 9.05 -18.33 -3.99
C PRO A 148 7.62 -18.66 -3.55
N LEU A 149 6.63 -18.15 -4.30
CA LEU A 149 5.21 -18.43 -4.07
C LEU A 149 4.86 -19.89 -4.42
N ASN A 150 4.12 -20.54 -3.54
CA ASN A 150 3.48 -21.83 -3.74
C ASN A 150 2.10 -21.65 -4.39
N LEU A 151 2.06 -20.98 -5.54
CA LEU A 151 0.86 -20.81 -6.35
C LEU A 151 1.03 -21.54 -7.68
N THR A 152 0.17 -22.51 -7.93
CA THR A 152 0.09 -23.20 -9.22
C THR A 152 -0.65 -22.33 -10.24
N THR A 153 -0.34 -22.52 -11.52
CA THR A 153 -1.09 -21.88 -12.62
C THR A 153 -2.58 -22.16 -12.52
N GLU A 154 -2.96 -23.40 -12.17
CA GLU A 154 -4.36 -23.82 -11.99
C GLU A 154 -5.07 -23.06 -10.88
N GLN A 155 -4.41 -22.80 -9.73
CA GLN A 155 -4.98 -22.00 -8.65
C GLN A 155 -5.18 -20.54 -9.06
N VAL A 156 -4.23 -19.98 -9.81
CA VAL A 156 -4.34 -18.60 -10.33
C VAL A 156 -5.50 -18.51 -11.32
N GLU A 157 -5.59 -19.42 -12.28
CA GLU A 157 -6.66 -19.45 -13.29
C GLU A 157 -8.04 -19.72 -12.69
N ALA A 158 -8.14 -20.56 -11.65
CA ALA A 158 -9.38 -20.84 -10.94
C ALA A 158 -9.85 -19.65 -10.08
N THR A 159 -8.95 -18.73 -9.72
CA THR A 159 -9.27 -17.59 -8.85
C THR A 159 -9.52 -16.34 -9.69
N GLN A 160 -10.80 -16.03 -9.90
CA GLN A 160 -11.18 -14.86 -10.70
C GLN A 160 -10.56 -13.56 -10.16
N GLY A 161 -9.81 -12.88 -11.01
CA GLY A 161 -9.18 -11.60 -10.68
C GLY A 161 -7.89 -11.72 -9.89
N LEU A 162 -7.33 -12.91 -9.73
CA LEU A 162 -5.96 -13.12 -9.26
C LEU A 162 -5.02 -13.27 -10.46
N ALA A 163 -3.83 -12.71 -10.35
CA ALA A 163 -2.73 -12.94 -11.27
C ALA A 163 -1.43 -13.15 -10.49
N SER A 164 -0.47 -13.83 -11.12
CA SER A 164 0.90 -13.91 -10.66
C SER A 164 1.85 -13.60 -11.81
N GLY A 165 2.94 -12.90 -11.50
CA GLY A 165 3.93 -12.48 -12.48
C GLY A 165 4.90 -11.44 -11.91
N LYS A 166 5.77 -10.93 -12.77
CA LYS A 166 6.76 -9.93 -12.38
C LYS A 166 6.12 -8.58 -12.06
N LEU A 167 6.45 -8.03 -10.91
CA LEU A 167 6.12 -6.67 -10.51
C LEU A 167 7.34 -5.76 -10.72
N LEU A 168 7.18 -4.69 -11.51
CA LEU A 168 8.21 -3.72 -11.77
C LEU A 168 8.16 -2.61 -10.71
N THR A 169 9.29 -2.24 -10.12
CA THR A 169 9.40 -1.11 -9.20
C THR A 169 10.13 0.05 -9.88
N VAL A 170 9.53 1.24 -9.86
CA VAL A 170 10.05 2.48 -10.47
C VAL A 170 10.03 3.64 -9.47
N ASP A 171 10.72 4.74 -9.74
CA ASP A 171 10.77 5.90 -8.81
C ASP A 171 9.72 6.97 -9.09
N ARG A 172 8.80 6.73 -10.02
CA ARG A 172 7.75 7.69 -10.39
C ARG A 172 6.49 7.02 -10.89
N ILE A 173 5.41 7.77 -10.89
CA ILE A 173 4.14 7.33 -11.45
C ILE A 173 4.26 7.17 -12.98
N ILE A 174 3.82 6.02 -13.47
CA ILE A 174 3.69 5.73 -14.90
C ILE A 174 2.30 6.15 -15.35
N ARG A 175 2.21 7.20 -16.17
CA ARG A 175 0.93 7.90 -16.41
C ARG A 175 0.29 7.60 -17.75
N THR A 176 1.07 7.43 -18.82
CA THR A 176 0.55 7.30 -20.17
C THR A 176 0.33 5.84 -20.55
N VAL A 177 -0.62 5.59 -21.44
CA VAL A 177 -0.95 4.23 -21.89
C VAL A 177 0.23 3.63 -22.65
N GLU A 178 0.88 4.45 -23.48
CA GLU A 178 2.04 4.05 -24.28
C GLU A 178 3.18 3.57 -23.39
N GLU A 179 3.49 4.33 -22.34
CA GLU A 179 4.58 4.00 -21.42
C GLU A 179 4.28 2.75 -20.59
N LYS A 180 3.03 2.55 -20.15
CA LYS A 180 2.65 1.32 -19.43
C LYS A 180 2.83 0.08 -20.31
N ARG A 181 2.41 0.15 -21.57
CA ARG A 181 2.58 -0.96 -22.52
C ARG A 181 4.05 -1.23 -22.80
N GLU A 182 4.84 -0.19 -23.06
CA GLU A 182 6.28 -0.32 -23.30
C GLU A 182 6.99 -0.98 -22.13
N LEU A 183 6.69 -0.56 -20.88
CA LEU A 183 7.29 -1.16 -19.69
C LEU A 183 6.85 -2.62 -19.49
N GLY A 184 5.57 -2.93 -19.71
CA GLY A 184 5.04 -4.29 -19.63
C GLY A 184 5.74 -5.23 -20.60
N GLU A 185 5.87 -4.83 -21.87
CA GLU A 185 6.54 -5.60 -22.92
C GLU A 185 8.04 -5.73 -22.65
N LYS A 186 8.74 -4.62 -22.42
CA LYS A 186 10.20 -4.59 -22.27
C LYS A 186 10.69 -5.39 -21.06
N HIS A 187 9.96 -5.34 -19.95
CA HIS A 187 10.37 -5.98 -18.70
C HIS A 187 9.62 -7.28 -18.41
N THR A 188 8.70 -7.70 -19.29
CA THR A 188 7.80 -8.85 -19.05
C THR A 188 7.10 -8.73 -17.69
N ALA A 189 6.68 -7.52 -17.36
CA ALA A 189 6.08 -7.18 -16.07
C ALA A 189 4.56 -7.05 -16.21
N VAL A 190 3.82 -7.59 -15.24
CA VAL A 190 2.35 -7.54 -15.23
C VAL A 190 1.82 -6.28 -14.55
N ALA A 191 2.57 -5.74 -13.59
CA ALA A 191 2.18 -4.57 -12.82
C ALA A 191 3.41 -3.71 -12.45
N VAL A 192 3.16 -2.48 -12.02
CA VAL A 192 4.18 -1.53 -11.57
C VAL A 192 3.83 -0.89 -10.24
N ASP A 193 4.82 -0.74 -9.36
CA ASP A 193 4.74 0.00 -8.10
C ASP A 193 5.98 0.85 -7.86
N MET A 194 6.14 1.41 -6.65
CA MET A 194 7.25 2.30 -6.31
C MET A 194 8.09 1.84 -5.11
N GLU A 195 7.77 0.70 -4.50
CA GLU A 195 8.35 0.28 -3.21
C GLU A 195 8.89 -1.15 -3.18
N THR A 196 8.21 -2.12 -3.82
CA THR A 196 8.35 -3.54 -3.49
C THR A 196 9.78 -4.06 -3.62
N LEU A 197 10.52 -3.70 -4.68
CA LEU A 197 11.90 -4.18 -4.85
C LEU A 197 12.79 -3.79 -3.66
N ALA A 198 12.64 -2.58 -3.11
CA ALA A 198 13.44 -2.15 -1.97
C ALA A 198 13.07 -2.88 -0.68
N ILE A 199 11.79 -3.25 -0.52
CA ILE A 199 11.34 -4.11 0.59
C ILE A 199 11.90 -5.53 0.41
N ALA A 200 11.89 -6.07 -0.81
CA ALA A 200 12.46 -7.37 -1.12
C ALA A 200 13.97 -7.45 -0.88
N GLN A 201 14.71 -6.40 -1.25
CA GLN A 201 16.13 -6.29 -0.94
C GLN A 201 16.38 -6.31 0.58
N ALA A 202 15.59 -5.58 1.37
CA ALA A 202 15.70 -5.59 2.83
C ALA A 202 15.36 -6.97 3.43
N CYS A 203 14.35 -7.65 2.90
CA CYS A 203 13.97 -9.00 3.34
C CYS A 203 15.07 -10.03 3.00
N GLN A 204 15.65 -9.97 1.80
CA GLN A 204 16.75 -10.83 1.39
C GLN A 204 18.01 -10.58 2.23
N GLU A 205 18.37 -9.31 2.49
CA GLU A 205 19.50 -8.92 3.34
C GLU A 205 19.38 -9.49 4.78
N LYS A 206 18.15 -9.61 5.28
CA LYS A 206 17.83 -10.01 6.65
C LYS A 206 17.22 -11.41 6.77
N GLU A 207 17.26 -12.20 5.69
CA GLU A 207 16.73 -13.57 5.63
C GLU A 207 15.28 -13.70 6.15
N THR A 208 14.45 -12.69 5.88
CA THR A 208 13.03 -12.66 6.28
C THR A 208 12.14 -13.02 5.11
N LYS A 209 11.13 -13.87 5.34
CA LYS A 209 10.22 -14.30 4.27
C LYS A 209 9.37 -13.13 3.79
N LEU A 210 9.19 -13.02 2.47
CA LEU A 210 8.40 -11.96 1.83
C LEU A 210 7.28 -12.56 0.99
N ILE A 211 6.10 -11.94 1.04
CA ILE A 211 5.14 -11.98 -0.07
C ILE A 211 4.77 -10.57 -0.54
N SER A 212 4.43 -10.41 -1.81
CA SER A 212 3.92 -9.16 -2.37
C SER A 212 2.47 -9.33 -2.82
N VAL A 213 1.58 -8.46 -2.35
CA VAL A 213 0.14 -8.47 -2.67
C VAL A 213 -0.26 -7.08 -3.16
N ARG A 214 -0.49 -6.94 -4.45
CA ARG A 214 -0.85 -5.66 -5.06
C ARG A 214 -2.26 -5.69 -5.61
N ILE A 215 -3.06 -4.69 -5.32
CA ILE A 215 -4.34 -4.51 -6.01
C ILE A 215 -4.19 -3.50 -7.14
N ILE A 216 -4.71 -3.83 -8.32
CA ILE A 216 -4.61 -2.97 -9.50
C ILE A 216 -5.49 -1.74 -9.30
N SER A 217 -4.85 -0.59 -9.06
CA SER A 217 -5.51 0.69 -8.91
C SER A 217 -5.98 1.17 -10.26
N ASP A 218 -5.13 1.14 -11.28
CA ASP A 218 -5.37 1.66 -12.63
C ASP A 218 -4.85 0.69 -13.70
N THR A 219 -5.54 0.60 -14.83
CA THR A 219 -5.22 -0.39 -15.87
C THR A 219 -4.21 0.15 -16.88
N VAL A 220 -3.71 -0.75 -17.74
CA VAL A 220 -2.78 -0.38 -18.84
C VAL A 220 -3.38 0.68 -19.78
N ASP A 221 -4.68 0.57 -20.07
CA ASP A 221 -5.40 1.47 -21.00
C ASP A 221 -5.89 2.76 -20.35
N GLN A 222 -5.61 2.96 -19.06
CA GLN A 222 -6.10 4.12 -18.35
C GLN A 222 -4.98 5.14 -18.09
N PRO A 223 -5.08 6.35 -18.66
CA PRO A 223 -4.16 7.42 -18.32
C PRO A 223 -4.42 7.96 -16.92
N LEU A 224 -3.35 8.39 -16.24
CA LEU A 224 -3.43 9.06 -14.95
C LEU A 224 -3.31 10.58 -15.09
N PRO A 225 -4.05 11.37 -14.29
CA PRO A 225 -3.95 12.83 -14.30
C PRO A 225 -2.52 13.32 -14.03
N LYS A 226 -2.09 14.36 -14.74
CA LYS A 226 -0.75 14.96 -14.57
C LYS A 226 -0.49 15.44 -13.13
N ASP A 227 -1.54 15.92 -12.46
CA ASP A 227 -1.44 16.48 -11.11
C ASP A 227 -1.22 15.41 -10.02
N LEU A 228 -1.47 14.13 -10.33
CA LEU A 228 -1.34 13.03 -9.36
C LEU A 228 0.11 12.89 -8.88
N GLU A 229 1.07 13.06 -9.77
CA GLU A 229 2.51 12.98 -9.46
C GLU A 229 2.94 14.09 -8.50
N LYS A 230 2.42 15.31 -8.69
CA LYS A 230 2.66 16.43 -7.78
C LYS A 230 2.05 16.20 -6.40
N LEU A 231 0.90 15.53 -6.34
CA LEU A 231 0.22 15.21 -5.09
C LEU A 231 0.97 14.13 -4.29
N MET A 232 1.41 13.06 -4.96
CA MET A 232 2.10 11.93 -4.33
C MET A 232 3.56 12.21 -3.99
N SER A 233 4.19 13.19 -4.63
CA SER A 233 5.55 13.64 -4.24
C SER A 233 5.59 14.46 -2.95
N GLN A 234 4.44 14.84 -2.38
CA GLN A 234 4.40 15.59 -1.13
C GLN A 234 4.65 14.66 0.06
N LYS A 235 5.70 14.97 0.84
CA LYS A 235 6.10 14.18 2.00
C LYS A 235 5.25 14.41 3.24
N THR A 236 4.46 15.49 3.28
CA THR A 236 3.62 15.84 4.42
C THR A 236 2.17 15.95 4.01
N THR A 237 1.27 15.63 4.95
CA THR A 237 -0.18 15.80 4.78
C THR A 237 -0.54 17.24 4.45
N SER A 238 0.13 18.22 5.08
CA SER A 238 -0.05 19.65 4.78
C SER A 238 0.39 20.02 3.36
N GLY A 239 1.51 19.48 2.89
CA GLY A 239 2.00 19.67 1.52
C GLY A 239 1.05 19.05 0.51
N MET A 240 0.54 17.85 0.79
CA MET A 240 -0.43 17.15 -0.05
C MET A 240 -1.74 17.94 -0.17
N LEU A 241 -2.29 18.43 0.95
CA LEU A 241 -3.48 19.28 0.95
C LEU A 241 -3.27 20.59 0.18
N GLY A 242 -2.11 21.23 0.37
CA GLY A 242 -1.74 22.43 -0.39
C GLY A 242 -1.65 22.18 -1.90
N ALA A 243 -1.03 21.06 -2.30
CA ALA A 243 -0.97 20.65 -3.69
C ALA A 243 -2.36 20.37 -4.27
N ALA A 244 -3.22 19.65 -3.54
CA ALA A 244 -4.60 19.38 -3.94
C ALA A 244 -5.41 20.68 -4.09
N ALA A 245 -5.31 21.60 -3.13
CA ALA A 245 -5.99 22.90 -3.18
C ALA A 245 -5.52 23.74 -4.37
N ALA A 246 -4.21 23.78 -4.64
CA ALA A 246 -3.65 24.47 -5.80
C ALA A 246 -4.15 23.86 -7.12
N THR A 247 -4.21 22.53 -7.21
CA THR A 247 -4.74 21.81 -8.39
C THR A 247 -6.22 22.11 -8.60
N ILE A 248 -7.03 22.14 -7.53
CA ILE A 248 -8.45 22.50 -7.60
C ILE A 248 -8.63 23.95 -8.05
N PHE A 249 -7.83 24.87 -7.49
CA PHE A 249 -7.87 26.29 -7.85
C PHE A 249 -7.54 26.52 -9.34
N ASN A 250 -6.49 25.85 -9.83
CA ASN A 250 -6.04 25.99 -11.22
C ASN A 250 -6.91 25.20 -12.22
N ARG A 251 -7.60 24.15 -11.77
CA ARG A 251 -8.47 23.32 -12.60
C ARG A 251 -9.68 22.85 -11.79
N PRO A 252 -10.80 23.61 -11.77
CA PRO A 252 -12.00 23.27 -10.99
C PRO A 252 -12.59 21.89 -11.30
N GLY A 253 -12.43 21.41 -12.54
CA GLY A 253 -12.81 20.05 -12.93
C GLY A 253 -12.07 18.93 -12.18
N SER A 254 -10.91 19.21 -11.59
CA SER A 254 -10.13 18.25 -10.79
C SER A 254 -10.83 17.79 -9.52
N ILE A 255 -11.84 18.52 -9.02
CA ILE A 255 -12.60 18.11 -7.83
C ILE A 255 -13.26 16.76 -8.07
N LYS A 256 -13.88 16.58 -9.26
CA LYS A 256 -14.53 15.33 -9.62
C LYS A 256 -13.52 14.21 -9.80
N ASP A 257 -12.38 14.51 -10.42
CA ASP A 257 -11.28 13.55 -10.59
C ASP A 257 -10.77 13.07 -9.22
N MET A 258 -10.56 14.00 -8.28
CA MET A 258 -10.09 13.69 -6.93
C MET A 258 -11.10 12.87 -6.13
N TRP A 259 -12.38 13.23 -6.21
CA TRP A 259 -13.44 12.50 -5.52
C TRP A 259 -13.60 11.07 -6.05
N ASN A 260 -13.50 10.91 -7.37
CA ASN A 260 -13.48 9.58 -8.00
C ASN A 260 -12.25 8.78 -7.56
N LEU A 261 -11.05 9.38 -7.57
CA LEU A 261 -9.83 8.72 -7.12
C LEU A 261 -9.94 8.24 -5.67
N ASN A 262 -10.44 9.09 -4.77
CA ASN A 262 -10.62 8.74 -3.36
C ASN A 262 -11.61 7.58 -3.17
N THR A 263 -12.76 7.65 -3.86
CA THR A 263 -13.78 6.58 -3.82
C THR A 263 -13.22 5.26 -4.36
N MET A 264 -12.43 5.31 -5.43
CA MET A 264 -11.80 4.14 -6.02
C MET A 264 -10.70 3.57 -5.13
N ALA A 265 -9.90 4.43 -4.49
CA ALA A 265 -8.87 4.03 -3.54
C ALA A 265 -9.46 3.31 -2.34
N ASN A 266 -10.55 3.82 -1.75
CA ASN A 266 -11.23 3.16 -0.64
C ASN A 266 -11.76 1.77 -1.04
N LYS A 267 -12.46 1.67 -2.19
CA LYS A 267 -12.92 0.37 -2.70
C LYS A 267 -11.78 -0.61 -2.97
N ALA A 268 -10.62 -0.11 -3.39
CA ALA A 268 -9.44 -0.93 -3.60
C ALA A 268 -8.84 -1.37 -2.25
N SER A 269 -8.80 -0.50 -1.25
CA SER A 269 -8.38 -0.83 0.11
C SER A 269 -9.26 -1.93 0.72
N ASP A 270 -10.58 -1.81 0.62
CA ASP A 270 -11.52 -2.82 1.15
C ASP A 270 -11.30 -4.19 0.51
N LYS A 271 -11.11 -4.23 -0.82
CA LYS A 271 -10.82 -5.47 -1.55
C LYS A 271 -9.47 -6.06 -1.18
N LEU A 272 -8.45 -5.21 -1.05
CA LEU A 272 -7.12 -5.63 -0.61
C LEU A 272 -7.17 -6.21 0.80
N ALA A 273 -7.89 -5.55 1.71
CA ALA A 273 -8.12 -6.02 3.07
C ALA A 273 -8.80 -7.39 3.10
N SER A 274 -9.87 -7.57 2.33
CA SER A 274 -10.56 -8.86 2.22
C SER A 274 -9.64 -9.96 1.68
N PHE A 275 -8.81 -9.66 0.69
CA PHE A 275 -7.83 -10.62 0.15
C PHE A 275 -6.74 -10.98 1.17
N LEU A 276 -6.18 -9.98 1.86
CA LEU A 276 -5.22 -10.20 2.94
C LEU A 276 -5.83 -11.03 4.07
N GLY A 277 -7.08 -10.77 4.44
CA GLY A 277 -7.83 -11.57 5.40
C GLY A 277 -7.90 -13.06 5.06
N GLY A 278 -7.94 -13.40 3.76
CA GLY A 278 -7.92 -14.79 3.28
C GLY A 278 -6.51 -15.39 3.20
N VAL A 279 -5.50 -14.61 2.82
CA VAL A 279 -4.13 -15.11 2.58
C VAL A 279 -3.31 -15.22 3.86
N LEU A 280 -3.38 -14.23 4.76
CA LEU A 280 -2.52 -14.17 5.94
C LEU A 280 -2.67 -15.37 6.90
N PRO A 281 -3.88 -15.94 7.11
CA PRO A 281 -4.02 -17.17 7.89
C PRO A 281 -3.34 -18.39 7.27
N GLN A 282 -3.06 -18.36 5.96
CA GLN A 282 -2.51 -19.48 5.19
C GLN A 282 -1.03 -19.31 4.84
N LEU A 283 -0.36 -18.24 5.28
CA LEU A 283 1.01 -17.87 4.84
C LEU A 283 2.03 -19.00 4.89
N ASP A 284 1.99 -19.84 5.93
CA ASP A 284 2.95 -20.93 6.10
C ASP A 284 2.81 -22.02 5.04
N SER A 285 1.71 -22.02 4.28
CA SER A 285 1.48 -22.89 3.11
C SER A 285 1.70 -22.20 1.75
N VAL A 286 1.84 -20.86 1.74
CA VAL A 286 1.83 -20.01 0.54
C VAL A 286 3.23 -19.82 -0.06
N VAL A 287 4.30 -20.16 0.64
CA VAL A 287 5.69 -20.02 0.15
C VAL A 287 6.43 -21.32 0.43
N ARG A 288 7.24 -21.77 -0.53
CA ARG A 288 8.02 -23.00 -0.41
C ARG A 288 9.11 -22.83 0.65
N ASP A 289 9.31 -23.84 1.49
CA ASP A 289 10.51 -23.90 2.32
C ASP A 289 11.67 -24.41 1.45
N ASP A 290 12.78 -23.66 1.41
CA ASP A 290 14.01 -24.04 0.69
C ASP A 290 14.70 -25.30 1.27
N ASN A 291 14.13 -25.91 2.32
CA ASN A 291 14.67 -27.05 3.05
C ASN A 291 14.09 -28.42 2.63
N GLU A 292 13.22 -28.49 1.63
CA GLU A 292 12.78 -29.76 1.04
C GLU A 292 13.59 -30.09 -0.22
N ASN A 293 14.78 -30.66 -0.01
CA ASN A 293 15.55 -31.42 -1.01
C ASN A 293 16.10 -32.70 -0.37
#